data_AF-A0A7X7DHN0-F1
#
_entry.id   AF-A0A7X7DHN0-F1
#
_cell.length_a   1.000
_cell.length_b   1.000
_cell.length_c   1.000
_cell.angle_alpha   90.00
_cell.angle_beta   90.00
_cell.angle_gamma   90.00
#
_symmetry.space_group_name_H-M   'P 1'
#
loop_
_entity.id
_entity.type
_entity.pdbx_description
1 polymer ?
#
loop_
_entity_poly.entity_id
_entity_poly.type
_entity_poly.pdbx_seq_one_letter_code
_entity_poly.pdbx_strand_id
1 'polypeptide(L)'
;MKMLKTKRRWSFISGVAGVWLCVASAAMAQFASLEPASTASGYLARLLVNESPFPGERGYLSEDDTKATMLSILWVLHSRMNHIPEGYKQEEIAAIRSQNILDVITAKNQCEGFFKDAAGKPATAPRVEERIRNLLKIANSGGKPGRFASLLAFGQGLANAYLSSGIPGADRFAGLTIVNQIAVTGRAYSWMTGKDYYSPGGNFVKIPDAQQGLLGGNRFFTLRKDPQ
;
A
#
# COMPACT_ATOMS: atom_id res chain seq x y z
N MET A 1 -64.21 -78.97 -10.03
CA MET A 1 -64.69 -77.78 -9.27
C MET A 1 -63.90 -77.66 -7.96
N LYS A 2 -62.87 -76.78 -7.94
CA LYS A 2 -62.43 -75.93 -6.80
C LYS A 2 -61.07 -75.31 -7.14
N MET A 3 -61.09 -73.99 -7.29
CA MET A 3 -59.94 -73.10 -7.34
C MET A 3 -59.14 -73.17 -6.03
N LEU A 4 -57.80 -73.11 -6.12
CA LEU A 4 -56.96 -72.56 -5.07
C LEU A 4 -56.11 -71.43 -5.65
N LYS A 5 -56.47 -70.21 -5.25
CA LYS A 5 -55.70 -68.96 -5.35
C LYS A 5 -54.71 -68.89 -4.19
N THR A 6 -53.74 -67.97 -4.32
CA THR A 6 -52.97 -67.20 -3.31
C THR A 6 -51.47 -67.46 -3.33
N LYS A 7 -50.55 -66.49 -3.15
CA LYS A 7 -50.55 -65.02 -3.08
C LYS A 7 -49.07 -64.61 -3.26
N ARG A 8 -48.72 -63.75 -4.22
CA ARG A 8 -47.37 -63.15 -4.28
C ARG A 8 -47.32 -61.96 -3.32
N ARG A 9 -46.39 -61.99 -2.35
CA ARG A 9 -46.04 -60.87 -1.48
C ARG A 9 -45.21 -59.85 -2.26
N TRP A 10 -45.61 -58.58 -2.21
CA TRP A 10 -44.82 -57.43 -2.64
C TRP A 10 -44.35 -56.72 -1.37
N SER A 11 -43.03 -56.64 -1.17
CA SER A 11 -42.42 -55.79 -0.14
C SER A 11 -42.11 -54.44 -0.77
N PHE A 12 -42.79 -53.39 -0.32
CA PHE A 12 -42.41 -52.01 -0.62
C PHE A 12 -41.23 -51.62 0.29
N ILE A 13 -40.10 -51.28 -0.33
CA ILE A 13 -38.98 -50.61 0.33
C ILE A 13 -39.22 -49.10 0.14
N SER A 14 -39.62 -48.42 1.21
CA SER A 14 -39.71 -46.96 1.25
C SER A 14 -38.31 -46.37 1.40
N GLY A 15 -37.70 -45.95 0.30
CA GLY A 15 -36.49 -45.14 0.30
C GLY A 15 -36.83 -43.66 0.53
N VAL A 16 -36.55 -43.14 1.71
CA VAL A 16 -36.58 -41.70 1.98
C VAL A 16 -35.28 -41.12 1.43
N ALA A 17 -35.35 -40.56 0.21
CA ALA A 17 -34.27 -39.78 -0.36
C ALA A 17 -34.18 -38.43 0.37
N GLY A 18 -33.26 -38.32 1.33
CA GLY A 18 -32.91 -37.05 1.95
C GLY A 18 -32.22 -36.14 0.93
N VAL A 19 -32.96 -35.16 0.40
CA VAL A 19 -32.41 -34.07 -0.41
C VAL A 19 -31.63 -33.15 0.53
N TRP A 20 -30.31 -33.30 0.56
CA TRP A 20 -29.42 -32.32 1.15
C TRP A 20 -29.39 -31.08 0.26
N LEU A 21 -30.13 -30.03 0.62
CA LEU A 21 -29.94 -28.71 0.05
C LEU A 21 -28.56 -28.20 0.48
N CYS A 22 -27.57 -28.29 -0.42
CA CYS A 22 -26.36 -27.50 -0.32
C CYS A 22 -26.74 -26.03 -0.53
N VAL A 23 -26.97 -25.29 0.57
CA VAL A 23 -27.08 -23.83 0.52
C VAL A 23 -25.68 -23.29 0.23
N ALA A 24 -25.40 -23.01 -1.03
CA ALA A 24 -24.21 -22.26 -1.41
C ALA A 24 -24.38 -20.82 -0.90
N SER A 25 -23.72 -20.48 0.21
CA SER A 25 -23.55 -19.08 0.59
C SER A 25 -22.72 -18.39 -0.48
N ALA A 26 -23.36 -17.61 -1.35
CA ALA A 26 -22.68 -16.68 -2.22
C ALA A 26 -21.94 -15.68 -1.33
N ALA A 27 -20.62 -15.85 -1.19
CA ALA A 27 -19.78 -14.82 -0.60
C ALA A 27 -19.97 -13.55 -1.43
N MET A 28 -20.49 -12.47 -0.82
CA MET A 28 -20.54 -11.19 -1.53
C MET A 28 -19.13 -10.84 -1.99
N ALA A 29 -18.98 -10.53 -3.28
CA ALA A 29 -17.71 -10.11 -3.83
C ALA A 29 -17.22 -8.88 -3.06
N GLN A 30 -16.01 -8.97 -2.50
CA GLN A 30 -15.38 -7.83 -1.85
C GLN A 30 -15.06 -6.77 -2.91
N PHE A 31 -15.42 -5.52 -2.65
CA PHE A 31 -15.08 -4.38 -3.50
C PHE A 31 -13.60 -4.02 -3.47
N ALA A 32 -12.92 -4.35 -2.36
CA ALA A 32 -11.48 -4.17 -2.23
C ALA A 32 -10.85 -5.24 -1.35
N SER A 33 -9.65 -5.65 -1.74
CA SER A 33 -8.76 -6.56 -1.01
C SER A 33 -7.32 -6.11 -1.20
N LEU A 34 -6.47 -6.37 -0.21
CA LEU A 34 -5.02 -6.29 -0.36
C LEU A 34 -4.44 -7.70 -0.30
N GLU A 35 -3.38 -7.95 -1.06
CA GLU A 35 -2.63 -9.21 -0.96
C GLU A 35 -2.08 -9.39 0.48
N PRO A 36 -1.75 -10.62 0.91
CA PRO A 36 -1.21 -10.85 2.25
C PRO A 36 0.06 -10.03 2.53
N ALA A 37 0.22 -9.55 3.77
CA ALA A 37 1.40 -8.78 4.20
C ALA A 37 2.73 -9.54 4.02
N SER A 38 2.68 -10.88 3.97
CA SER A 38 3.81 -11.76 3.74
C SER A 38 4.32 -11.77 2.29
N THR A 39 3.56 -11.17 1.37
CA THR A 39 3.98 -10.98 -0.03
C THR A 39 4.63 -9.61 -0.21
N ALA A 40 5.58 -9.49 -1.13
CA ALA A 40 6.24 -8.20 -1.40
C ALA A 40 5.24 -7.12 -1.82
N SER A 41 4.26 -7.48 -2.64
CA SER A 41 3.24 -6.55 -3.12
C SER A 41 2.26 -6.15 -2.02
N GLY A 42 1.72 -7.11 -1.29
CA GLY A 42 0.83 -6.82 -0.15
C GLY A 42 1.52 -6.01 0.95
N TYR A 43 2.82 -6.18 1.15
CA TYR A 43 3.62 -5.38 2.08
C TYR A 43 3.81 -3.93 1.59
N LEU A 44 4.23 -3.76 0.34
CA LEU A 44 4.39 -2.43 -0.26
C LEU A 44 3.05 -1.68 -0.33
N ALA A 45 1.96 -2.35 -0.72
CA ALA A 45 0.63 -1.76 -0.75
C ALA A 45 0.19 -1.25 0.63
N ARG A 46 0.49 -2.00 1.70
CA ARG A 46 0.23 -1.55 3.08
C ARG A 46 1.00 -0.29 3.43
N LEU A 47 2.27 -0.18 3.03
CA LEU A 47 3.04 1.06 3.25
C LEU A 47 2.38 2.24 2.55
N LEU A 48 2.10 2.12 1.26
CA LEU A 48 1.51 3.20 0.47
C LEU A 48 0.14 3.65 1.03
N VAL A 49 -0.68 2.68 1.42
CA VAL A 49 -1.97 2.93 2.07
C VAL A 49 -1.78 3.55 3.46
N ASN A 50 -0.84 3.06 4.26
CA ASN A 50 -0.55 3.56 5.60
C ASN A 50 -0.09 5.03 5.60
N GLU A 51 0.78 5.37 4.66
CA GLU A 51 1.41 6.69 4.59
C GLU A 51 0.55 7.74 3.85
N SER A 52 -0.64 7.37 3.36
CA SER A 52 -1.52 8.28 2.62
C SER A 52 -2.88 8.42 3.30
N PRO A 53 -3.48 9.63 3.32
CA PRO A 53 -4.72 9.87 4.04
C PRO A 53 -5.93 9.39 3.25
N PHE A 54 -6.94 8.89 3.95
CA PHE A 54 -8.24 8.46 3.42
C PHE A 54 -9.35 9.44 3.80
N PRO A 55 -10.54 9.38 3.15
CA PRO A 55 -11.63 10.30 3.46
C PRO A 55 -11.97 10.33 4.95
N GLY A 56 -12.02 11.52 5.54
CA GLY A 56 -12.26 11.73 6.97
C GLY A 56 -11.00 11.73 7.84
N GLU A 57 -9.84 11.37 7.30
CA GLU A 57 -8.55 11.49 7.98
C GLU A 57 -7.94 12.87 7.77
N ARG A 58 -7.08 13.29 8.71
CA ARG A 58 -6.33 14.55 8.61
C ARG A 58 -5.43 14.51 7.37
N GLY A 59 -5.51 15.57 6.56
CA GLY A 59 -4.68 15.73 5.37
C GLY A 59 -5.30 15.17 4.10
N TYR A 60 -6.47 14.50 4.18
CA TYR A 60 -7.21 14.11 2.99
C TYR A 60 -7.79 15.35 2.30
N LEU A 61 -7.47 15.51 1.01
CA LEU A 61 -8.04 16.55 0.15
C LEU A 61 -8.95 15.96 -0.93
N SER A 62 -8.46 14.98 -1.67
CA SER A 62 -9.17 14.29 -2.74
C SER A 62 -8.59 12.90 -3.00
N GLU A 63 -9.26 12.07 -3.79
CA GLU A 63 -8.69 10.80 -4.24
C GLU A 63 -7.41 11.00 -5.04
N ASP A 64 -7.37 12.03 -5.91
CA ASP A 64 -6.21 12.30 -6.76
C ASP A 64 -5.01 12.74 -5.95
N ASP A 65 -5.23 13.53 -4.89
CA ASP A 65 -4.17 13.94 -3.95
C ASP A 65 -3.62 12.71 -3.21
N THR A 66 -4.48 11.85 -2.66
CA THR A 66 -4.05 10.61 -2.01
C THR A 66 -3.28 9.68 -2.97
N LYS A 67 -3.75 9.52 -4.22
CA LYS A 67 -3.06 8.73 -5.25
C LYS A 67 -1.70 9.34 -5.60
N ALA A 68 -1.62 10.67 -5.68
CA ALA A 68 -0.36 11.39 -5.91
C ALA A 68 0.61 11.25 -4.73
N THR A 69 0.11 11.21 -3.48
CA THR A 69 0.92 10.91 -2.30
C THR A 69 1.52 9.50 -2.38
N MET A 70 0.70 8.48 -2.66
CA MET A 70 1.17 7.09 -2.81
C MET A 70 2.26 6.98 -3.89
N LEU A 71 2.03 7.57 -5.06
CA LEU A 71 3.01 7.57 -6.15
C LEU A 71 4.30 8.30 -5.77
N SER A 72 4.20 9.46 -5.12
CA SER A 72 5.37 10.24 -4.70
C SER A 72 6.22 9.50 -3.65
N ILE A 73 5.58 8.81 -2.70
CA ILE A 73 6.28 7.98 -1.70
C ILE A 73 7.02 6.84 -2.38
N LEU A 74 6.40 6.17 -3.35
CA LEU A 74 7.05 5.12 -4.12
C LEU A 74 8.27 5.66 -4.90
N TRP A 75 8.15 6.86 -5.50
CA TRP A 75 9.28 7.53 -6.17
C TRP A 75 10.41 7.90 -5.21
N VAL A 76 10.11 8.29 -3.96
CA VAL A 76 11.16 8.51 -2.95
C VAL A 76 11.91 7.23 -2.67
N LEU A 77 11.22 6.13 -2.38
CA LEU A 77 11.83 4.84 -2.09
C LEU A 77 12.67 4.35 -3.27
N HIS A 78 12.17 4.51 -4.49
CA HIS A 78 12.90 4.14 -5.71
C HIS A 78 14.13 5.00 -5.94
N SER A 79 14.06 6.31 -5.70
CA SER A 79 15.20 7.22 -5.83
C SER A 79 16.30 6.87 -4.82
N ARG A 80 15.92 6.51 -3.58
CA ARG A 80 16.83 6.00 -2.55
C ARG A 80 17.55 4.70 -2.92
N MET A 81 17.11 3.99 -3.96
CA MET A 81 17.77 2.78 -4.46
C MET A 81 18.56 3.06 -5.74
N ASN A 82 17.92 3.74 -6.70
CA ASN A 82 18.37 3.76 -8.09
C ASN A 82 18.98 5.10 -8.52
N HIS A 83 18.80 6.16 -7.74
CA HIS A 83 19.19 7.52 -8.12
C HIS A 83 19.96 8.19 -6.99
N ILE A 84 21.09 7.61 -6.58
CA ILE A 84 21.94 8.23 -5.56
C ILE A 84 22.68 9.41 -6.21
N PRO A 85 22.47 10.66 -5.74
CA PRO A 85 23.15 11.80 -6.34
C PRO A 85 24.66 11.76 -6.07
N GLU A 86 25.43 12.38 -6.97
CA GLU A 86 26.86 12.58 -6.76
C GLU A 86 27.11 13.28 -5.41
N GLY A 87 28.17 12.86 -4.71
CA GLY A 87 28.50 13.36 -3.37
C GLY A 87 27.75 12.69 -2.22
N TYR A 88 26.74 11.86 -2.49
CA TYR A 88 26.02 11.10 -1.46
C TYR A 88 26.30 9.60 -1.54
N LYS A 89 26.18 8.93 -0.41
CA LYS A 89 26.10 7.47 -0.31
C LYS A 89 24.66 7.04 -0.11
N GLN A 90 24.33 5.83 -0.56
CA GLN A 90 22.99 5.28 -0.38
C GLN A 90 22.62 5.22 1.12
N GLU A 91 23.57 4.84 1.95
CA GLU A 91 23.43 4.68 3.39
C GLU A 91 23.10 6.01 4.10
N GLU A 92 23.52 7.15 3.55
CA GLU A 92 23.22 8.48 4.11
C GLU A 92 21.75 8.89 3.85
N ILE A 93 21.13 8.34 2.81
CA ILE A 93 19.77 8.68 2.38
C ILE A 93 18.77 7.60 2.82
N ALA A 94 19.18 6.34 2.79
CA ALA A 94 18.32 5.17 2.99
C ALA A 94 18.67 4.35 4.25
N ALA A 95 19.70 4.73 5.01
CA ALA A 95 20.25 4.00 6.16
C ALA A 95 20.77 2.58 5.86
N ILE A 96 20.76 2.15 4.61
CA ILE A 96 21.20 0.83 4.15
C ILE A 96 21.67 0.91 2.70
N ARG A 97 22.52 -0.04 2.29
CA ARG A 97 22.82 -0.30 0.88
C ARG A 97 22.03 -1.51 0.39
N SER A 98 20.99 -1.28 -0.40
CA SER A 98 20.19 -2.36 -1.01
C SER A 98 19.44 -1.87 -2.25
N GLN A 99 19.26 -2.77 -3.22
CA GLN A 99 18.38 -2.55 -4.38
C GLN A 99 16.99 -3.20 -4.18
N ASN A 100 16.75 -3.78 -3.00
CA ASN A 100 15.47 -4.36 -2.63
C ASN A 100 14.66 -3.34 -1.83
N ILE A 101 13.48 -2.98 -2.35
CA ILE A 101 12.60 -1.99 -1.72
C ILE A 101 12.19 -2.40 -0.30
N LEU A 102 12.03 -3.70 -0.04
CA LEU A 102 11.65 -4.18 1.29
C LEU A 102 12.76 -3.95 2.32
N ASP A 103 14.03 -4.05 1.90
CA ASP A 103 15.17 -3.73 2.76
C ASP A 103 15.22 -2.25 3.09
N VAL A 104 14.96 -1.39 2.10
CA VAL A 104 14.91 0.07 2.33
C VAL A 104 13.75 0.46 3.25
N ILE A 105 12.56 -0.13 3.07
CA ILE A 105 11.41 0.13 3.93
C ILE A 105 11.68 -0.31 5.39
N THR A 106 12.33 -1.46 5.57
CA THR A 106 12.57 -2.05 6.89
C THR A 106 13.87 -1.61 7.54
N ALA A 107 14.69 -0.81 6.84
CA ALA A 107 15.89 -0.23 7.41
C ALA A 107 15.54 0.72 8.56
N LYS A 108 16.47 0.82 9.51
CA LYS A 108 16.27 1.55 10.75
C LYS A 108 15.83 2.98 10.47
N ASN A 109 14.74 3.39 11.12
CA ASN A 109 14.15 4.74 11.04
C ASN A 109 13.70 5.17 9.64
N GLN A 110 13.47 4.24 8.70
CA GLN A 110 13.00 4.60 7.35
C GLN A 110 11.46 4.72 7.25
N CYS A 111 10.72 3.73 7.78
CA CYS A 111 9.25 3.73 7.75
C CYS A 111 8.68 3.21 9.09
N GLU A 112 7.99 4.07 9.83
CA GLU A 112 7.55 3.74 11.18
C GLU A 112 6.47 2.64 11.20
N GLY A 113 6.73 1.54 11.91
CA GLY A 113 5.80 0.42 12.01
C GLY A 113 5.92 -0.60 10.88
N PHE A 114 6.99 -0.51 10.08
CA PHE A 114 7.38 -1.49 9.07
C PHE A 114 8.77 -2.03 9.44
N PHE A 115 8.91 -3.35 9.59
CA PHE A 115 10.13 -3.97 10.09
C PHE A 115 10.29 -5.40 9.57
N LYS A 116 11.43 -6.03 9.87
CA LYS A 116 11.62 -7.48 9.72
C LYS A 116 11.41 -8.16 11.07
N ASP A 117 10.62 -9.22 11.10
CA ASP A 117 10.43 -10.03 12.30
C ASP A 117 11.70 -10.82 12.69
N ALA A 118 11.63 -11.61 13.77
CA ALA A 118 12.76 -12.43 14.23
C ALA A 118 13.22 -13.48 13.20
N ALA A 119 12.38 -13.83 12.23
CA ALA A 119 12.71 -14.73 11.12
C ALA A 119 13.20 -13.98 9.87
N GLY A 120 13.38 -12.66 9.95
CA GLY A 120 13.81 -11.81 8.84
C GLY A 120 12.71 -11.51 7.81
N LYS A 121 11.45 -11.84 8.09
CA LYS A 121 10.33 -11.63 7.16
C LYS A 121 9.72 -10.24 7.34
N PRO A 122 9.25 -9.59 6.26
CA PRO A 122 8.52 -8.33 6.36
C PRO A 122 7.30 -8.47 7.28
N ALA A 123 7.19 -7.56 8.25
CA ALA A 123 6.12 -7.51 9.23
C ALA A 123 5.75 -6.06 9.55
N THR A 124 4.52 -5.87 10.02
CA THR A 124 3.96 -4.55 10.32
C THR A 124 3.55 -4.47 11.78
N ALA A 125 3.58 -3.27 12.33
CA ALA A 125 3.11 -3.02 13.69
C ALA A 125 1.59 -3.25 13.78
N PRO A 126 1.06 -3.71 14.93
CA PRO A 126 -0.37 -3.96 15.09
C PRO A 126 -1.29 -2.80 14.67
N ARG A 127 -0.86 -1.55 14.93
CA ARG A 127 -1.58 -0.34 14.53
C ARG A 127 -1.73 -0.17 13.01
N VAL A 128 -0.76 -0.64 12.21
CA VAL A 128 -0.84 -0.60 10.73
C VAL A 128 -1.94 -1.55 10.29
N GLU A 129 -1.90 -2.80 10.77
CA GLU A 129 -2.90 -3.81 10.41
C GLU A 129 -4.31 -3.45 10.89
N GLU A 130 -4.44 -2.82 12.06
CA GLU A 130 -5.71 -2.29 12.54
C GLU A 130 -6.28 -1.23 11.59
N ARG A 131 -5.46 -0.25 11.19
CA ARG A 131 -5.88 0.76 10.21
C ARG A 131 -6.29 0.12 8.90
N ILE A 132 -5.48 -0.79 8.35
CA ILE A 132 -5.78 -1.48 7.09
C ILE A 132 -7.09 -2.26 7.17
N ARG A 133 -7.34 -3.00 8.26
CA ARG A 133 -8.62 -3.70 8.48
C ARG A 133 -9.80 -2.73 8.52
N ASN A 134 -9.65 -1.59 9.18
CA ASN A 134 -10.72 -0.58 9.25
C ASN A 134 -11.02 0.00 7.86
N LEU A 135 -10.00 0.33 7.07
CA LEU A 135 -10.17 0.82 5.70
C LEU A 135 -10.86 -0.22 4.81
N LEU A 136 -10.43 -1.48 4.88
CA LEU A 136 -11.06 -2.60 4.15
C LEU A 136 -12.51 -2.81 4.57
N LYS A 137 -12.81 -2.71 5.88
CA LYS A 137 -14.19 -2.79 6.39
C LYS A 137 -15.07 -1.68 5.81
N ILE A 138 -14.58 -0.44 5.78
CA ILE A 138 -15.32 0.69 5.19
C ILE A 138 -15.49 0.51 3.68
N ALA A 139 -14.44 0.07 2.98
CA ALA A 139 -14.48 -0.17 1.54
C ALA A 139 -15.52 -1.23 1.13
N ASN A 140 -15.76 -2.21 2.00
CA ASN A 140 -16.60 -3.38 1.74
C ASN A 140 -17.99 -3.33 2.43
N SER A 141 -18.35 -2.26 3.13
CA SER A 141 -19.63 -2.17 3.87
C SER A 141 -20.80 -1.61 3.05
N GLY A 142 -20.54 -1.00 1.89
CA GLY A 142 -21.55 -0.36 1.04
C GLY A 142 -22.28 -1.34 0.10
N GLY A 143 -23.23 -0.82 -0.69
CA GLY A 143 -23.86 -1.58 -1.78
C GLY A 143 -23.12 -1.50 -3.13
N LYS A 144 -22.06 -0.69 -3.21
CA LYS A 144 -21.23 -0.47 -4.41
C LYS A 144 -19.82 -0.01 -4.00
N PRO A 145 -18.79 -0.20 -4.85
CA PRO A 145 -17.45 0.31 -4.57
C PRO A 145 -17.48 1.84 -4.46
N GLY A 146 -16.85 2.37 -3.40
CA GLY A 146 -16.68 3.80 -3.16
C GLY A 146 -15.22 4.25 -3.17
N ARG A 147 -14.97 5.47 -2.67
CA ARG A 147 -13.62 6.09 -2.65
C ARG A 147 -12.57 5.23 -1.93
N PHE A 148 -12.94 4.61 -0.81
CA PHE A 148 -12.03 3.73 -0.06
C PHE A 148 -11.62 2.51 -0.90
N ALA A 149 -12.57 1.90 -1.62
CA ALA A 149 -12.27 0.78 -2.50
C ALA A 149 -11.36 1.20 -3.66
N SER A 150 -11.65 2.35 -4.29
CA SER A 150 -10.80 2.97 -5.33
C SER A 150 -9.36 3.19 -4.86
N LEU A 151 -9.16 3.77 -3.68
CA LEU A 151 -7.83 4.06 -3.14
C LEU A 151 -7.06 2.80 -2.73
N LEU A 152 -7.74 1.81 -2.12
CA LEU A 152 -7.11 0.52 -1.79
C LEU A 152 -6.70 -0.25 -3.05
N ALA A 153 -7.58 -0.29 -4.06
CA ALA A 153 -7.29 -0.91 -5.34
C ALA A 153 -6.12 -0.20 -6.05
N PHE A 154 -6.06 1.13 -5.98
CA PHE A 154 -4.94 1.90 -6.52
C PHE A 154 -3.63 1.57 -5.80
N GLY A 155 -3.61 1.54 -4.46
CA GLY A 155 -2.41 1.19 -3.69
C GLY A 155 -1.88 -0.22 -4.00
N GLN A 156 -2.78 -1.21 -4.08
CA GLN A 156 -2.43 -2.59 -4.47
C GLN A 156 -1.94 -2.65 -5.93
N GLY A 157 -2.65 -1.99 -6.85
CA GLY A 157 -2.28 -1.94 -8.25
C GLY A 157 -0.93 -1.28 -8.49
N LEU A 158 -0.63 -0.21 -7.76
CA LEU A 158 0.65 0.49 -7.82
C LEU A 158 1.80 -0.39 -7.32
N ALA A 159 1.61 -1.11 -6.21
CA ALA A 159 2.59 -2.07 -5.71
C ALA A 159 2.86 -3.21 -6.71
N ASN A 160 1.80 -3.76 -7.30
CA ASN A 160 1.88 -4.80 -8.34
C ASN A 160 2.62 -4.31 -9.59
N ALA A 161 2.28 -3.13 -10.09
CA ALA A 161 2.94 -2.52 -11.24
C ALA A 161 4.44 -2.31 -10.98
N TYR A 162 4.78 -1.77 -9.81
CA TYR A 162 6.18 -1.53 -9.42
C TYR A 162 7.02 -2.79 -9.43
N LEU A 163 6.54 -3.84 -8.77
CA LEU A 163 7.29 -5.09 -8.61
C LEU A 163 7.36 -5.91 -9.90
N SER A 164 6.46 -5.67 -10.86
CA SER A 164 6.45 -6.38 -12.15
C SER A 164 7.23 -5.65 -13.25
N SER A 165 7.17 -4.31 -13.31
CA SER A 165 7.63 -3.54 -14.47
C SER A 165 8.26 -2.18 -14.14
N GLY A 166 8.40 -1.82 -12.85
CA GLY A 166 8.87 -0.51 -12.42
C GLY A 166 7.75 0.50 -12.17
N ILE A 167 8.10 1.75 -11.84
CA ILE A 167 7.11 2.74 -11.39
C ILE A 167 6.23 3.22 -12.55
N PRO A 168 4.90 3.09 -12.46
CA PRO A 168 4.00 3.72 -13.41
C PRO A 168 3.88 5.23 -13.13
N GLY A 169 3.99 6.05 -14.17
CA GLY A 169 3.82 7.50 -14.10
C GLY A 169 5.10 8.26 -13.75
N ALA A 170 5.13 9.55 -14.09
CA ALA A 170 6.34 10.37 -13.96
C ALA A 170 6.67 10.74 -12.50
N ASP A 171 7.96 10.84 -12.19
CA ASP A 171 8.43 11.47 -10.96
C ASP A 171 8.17 12.97 -11.02
N ARG A 172 7.27 13.44 -10.15
CA ARG A 172 6.86 14.85 -10.04
C ARG A 172 8.02 15.78 -9.72
N PHE A 173 9.06 15.29 -9.05
CA PHE A 173 10.15 16.10 -8.53
C PHE A 173 11.44 15.97 -9.35
N ALA A 174 11.50 15.09 -10.35
CA ALA A 174 12.73 14.82 -11.11
C ALA A 174 13.32 16.06 -11.79
N GLY A 175 12.49 17.03 -12.18
CA GLY A 175 12.94 18.26 -12.83
C GLY A 175 13.37 19.40 -11.89
N LEU A 176 13.36 19.20 -10.57
CA LEU A 176 13.77 20.25 -9.62
C LEU A 176 15.28 20.51 -9.74
N THR A 177 15.65 21.76 -9.99
CA THR A 177 17.05 22.19 -10.05
C THR A 177 17.39 23.22 -8.98
N ILE A 178 16.41 24.03 -8.55
CA ILE A 178 16.54 25.03 -7.51
C ILE A 178 15.30 25.01 -6.62
N VAL A 179 15.51 25.03 -5.29
CA VAL A 179 14.46 25.17 -4.28
C VAL A 179 14.89 26.25 -3.29
N ASN A 180 14.10 27.31 -3.13
CA ASN A 180 14.40 28.43 -2.22
C ASN A 180 15.84 28.95 -2.39
N GLN A 181 16.26 29.22 -3.64
CA GLN A 181 17.62 29.68 -4.01
C GLN A 181 18.75 28.67 -3.73
N ILE A 182 18.44 27.45 -3.30
CA ILE A 182 19.41 26.38 -3.09
C ILE A 182 19.41 25.48 -4.33
N ALA A 183 20.58 25.23 -4.90
CA ALA A 183 20.74 24.22 -5.94
C ALA A 183 20.48 22.83 -5.37
N VAL A 184 19.63 22.05 -6.02
CA VAL A 184 19.21 20.72 -5.57
C VAL A 184 19.50 19.66 -6.63
N THR A 185 19.52 18.41 -6.19
CA THR A 185 19.83 17.23 -7.03
C THR A 185 18.68 16.80 -7.94
N GLY A 186 17.49 17.37 -7.74
CA GLY A 186 16.25 16.87 -8.32
C GLY A 186 15.69 15.69 -7.54
N ARG A 187 14.46 15.27 -7.84
CA ARG A 187 13.72 14.20 -7.15
C ARG A 187 13.46 14.50 -5.67
N ALA A 188 12.61 13.69 -5.04
CA ALA A 188 12.47 13.68 -3.59
C ALA A 188 13.19 12.46 -3.00
N TYR A 189 13.79 12.64 -1.83
CA TYR A 189 14.54 11.61 -1.10
C TYR A 189 14.04 11.43 0.32
N SER A 190 13.07 12.22 0.78
CA SER A 190 12.39 12.00 2.06
C SER A 190 10.99 12.55 2.06
N TRP A 191 10.15 11.99 2.93
CA TRP A 191 8.85 12.53 3.29
C TRP A 191 8.68 12.46 4.81
N MET A 192 7.88 13.37 5.35
CA MET A 192 7.45 13.38 6.75
C MET A 192 6.06 13.99 6.85
N THR A 193 5.38 13.82 7.99
CA THR A 193 4.16 14.57 8.29
C THR A 193 4.39 16.07 8.06
N GLY A 194 3.46 16.74 7.38
CA GLY A 194 3.54 18.15 7.00
C GLY A 194 3.36 19.11 8.17
N LYS A 195 4.37 19.16 9.04
CA LYS A 195 4.49 20.13 10.14
C LYS A 195 5.79 20.90 9.98
N ASP A 196 5.76 22.20 10.27
CA ASP A 196 6.93 23.06 10.05
C ASP A 196 8.12 22.72 10.96
N TYR A 197 7.88 22.05 12.10
CA TYR A 197 8.92 21.61 13.02
C TYR A 197 9.51 20.22 12.66
N TYR A 198 8.96 19.49 11.69
CA TYR A 198 9.55 18.24 11.23
C TYR A 198 10.54 18.50 10.09
N SER A 199 11.74 17.95 10.23
CA SER A 199 12.80 18.01 9.25
C SER A 199 13.64 16.73 9.32
N PRO A 200 14.03 16.14 8.18
CA PRO A 200 15.00 15.05 8.15
C PRO A 200 16.41 15.49 8.62
N GLY A 201 16.67 16.80 8.69
CA GLY A 201 17.98 17.36 9.04
C GLY A 201 18.99 17.33 7.89
N GLY A 202 20.24 17.70 8.19
CA GLY A 202 21.36 17.63 7.24
C GLY A 202 21.11 18.33 5.90
N ASN A 203 21.35 17.60 4.82
CA ASN A 203 21.31 18.12 3.45
C ASN A 203 19.92 18.10 2.78
N PHE A 204 18.88 17.77 3.54
CA PHE A 204 17.51 17.77 3.02
C PHE A 204 16.95 19.19 2.90
N VAL A 205 16.34 19.47 1.75
CA VAL A 205 15.70 20.76 1.44
C VAL A 205 14.20 20.55 1.28
N LYS A 206 13.41 21.29 2.06
CA LYS A 206 11.93 21.28 2.02
C LYS A 206 11.44 21.74 0.65
N ILE A 207 10.71 20.89 -0.07
CA ILE A 207 10.05 21.28 -1.32
C ILE A 207 8.82 22.13 -0.97
N PRO A 208 8.65 23.35 -1.52
CA PRO A 208 7.55 24.24 -1.21
C PRO A 208 6.22 23.77 -1.83
N ASP A 209 5.10 24.26 -1.30
CA ASP A 209 3.74 23.90 -1.78
C ASP A 209 3.51 24.30 -3.22
N ALA A 210 4.07 25.44 -3.66
CA ALA A 210 4.01 25.90 -5.04
C ALA A 210 4.67 24.91 -6.03
N GLN A 211 5.56 24.04 -5.54
CA GLN A 211 6.19 22.95 -6.29
C GLN A 211 5.62 21.58 -5.89
N GLN A 212 4.41 21.56 -5.32
CA GLN A 212 3.68 20.37 -4.90
C GLN A 212 4.42 19.54 -3.83
N GLY A 213 5.19 20.22 -2.97
CA GLY A 213 5.92 19.58 -1.89
C GLY A 213 5.06 19.12 -0.70
N LEU A 214 3.76 19.43 -0.68
CA LEU A 214 2.80 18.93 0.31
C LEU A 214 1.69 18.16 -0.40
N LEU A 215 1.59 16.85 -0.16
CA LEU A 215 0.55 15.98 -0.74
C LEU A 215 0.02 15.05 0.32
N GLY A 216 -1.30 14.95 0.48
CA GLY A 216 -1.91 14.07 1.47
C GLY A 216 -1.41 14.33 2.90
N GLY A 217 -1.13 15.58 3.23
CA GLY A 217 -0.55 15.95 4.52
C GLY A 217 0.91 15.53 4.72
N ASN A 218 1.60 14.99 3.71
CA ASN A 218 3.03 14.67 3.73
C ASN A 218 3.87 15.76 3.07
N ARG A 219 4.92 16.20 3.75
CA ARG A 219 5.94 17.12 3.24
C ARG A 219 7.07 16.32 2.60
N PHE A 220 7.39 16.63 1.35
CA PHE A 220 8.50 16.03 0.61
C PHE A 220 9.75 16.91 0.66
N PHE A 221 10.91 16.25 0.62
CA PHE A 221 12.22 16.87 0.70
C PHE A 221 13.14 16.32 -0.40
N THR A 222 13.88 17.22 -1.04
CA THR A 222 14.97 16.90 -1.97
C THR A 222 16.33 17.05 -1.26
N LEU A 223 17.44 16.83 -1.97
CA LEU A 223 18.79 16.99 -1.45
C LEU A 223 19.52 18.16 -2.10
N ARG A 224 20.34 18.87 -1.32
CA ARG A 224 21.29 19.87 -1.83
C ARG A 224 22.19 19.24 -2.89
N LYS A 225 22.48 19.98 -3.97
CA LYS A 225 23.43 19.53 -4.99
C LYS A 225 24.85 19.45 -4.44
N ASP A 226 25.24 20.41 -3.60
CA ASP A 226 26.50 20.45 -2.88
C ASP A 226 26.24 20.12 -1.40
N PRO A 227 26.54 18.89 -0.93
CA PRO A 227 26.33 18.48 0.46
C PRO A 227 27.20 19.30 1.42
N GLN A 228 26.66 19.60 2.61
CA GLN A 228 27.34 20.22 3.75
C GLN A 228 27.55 19.23 4.89
#